data_AF-A0A8K1FKB3-F1
#
_entry.id   AF-A0A8K1FKB3-F1
#
_cell.length_a   1.000
_cell.length_b   1.000
_cell.length_c   1.000
_cell.angle_alpha   90.00
_cell.angle_beta   90.00
_cell.angle_gamma   90.00
#
_symmetry.space_group_name_H-M   'P 1'
#
loop_
_entity.id
_entity.type
_entity.pdbx_description
1 polymer ?
#
loop_
_entity_poly.entity_id
_entity_poly.type
_entity_poly.pdbx_seq_one_letter_code
_entity_poly.pdbx_strand_id
1 'polypeptide(L)'
;MKLSSVLSTVGLLCFALVNAADVPPPPPENRTFEAPRDKDGRRKIKTGAQFGKTGARIDVCPSGDCTNGQMISLSVSRIEEFKKDGTKVVTADTTNKGANAWLPIETTTINGVSAAVTSFAGDIVVNSKTAKFNLSTIIFESTSWAMNGQQNLTVPAGALKFSVSISSWPFAEGAADNYLQFAVKLKAKSKNNSTALGPPERRKGNATHPRDTVDMGEGMYMDAPTNAVIDGTDTSISAEINSHHDVVEYVWKFPQFKTGIYYDPVVGTTDASASVTTDSSSGVSVAMVASSLIAGLAALSFAFF
;
A
#
# COMPACT_ATOMS: atom_id res chain seq x y z
N MET A 1 28.88 37.18 2.95
CA MET A 1 27.98 36.63 3.99
C MET A 1 27.42 35.33 3.43
N LYS A 2 27.86 34.17 3.94
CA LYS A 2 27.48 32.84 3.44
C LYS A 2 26.04 32.56 3.88
N LEU A 3 25.11 32.44 2.93
CA LEU A 3 23.78 31.91 3.22
C LEU A 3 23.91 30.40 3.46
N SER A 4 23.75 29.97 4.71
CA SER A 4 23.57 28.56 5.05
C SER A 4 22.16 28.15 4.64
N SER A 5 22.04 27.24 3.68
CA SER A 5 20.80 26.54 3.36
C SER A 5 20.39 25.68 4.55
N VAL A 6 19.27 26.03 5.17
CA VAL A 6 18.57 25.13 6.10
C VAL A 6 17.91 24.05 5.26
N LEU A 7 18.55 22.88 5.17
CA LEU A 7 17.92 21.66 4.66
C LEU A 7 16.77 21.31 5.62
N SER A 8 15.54 21.51 5.19
CA SER A 8 14.37 20.96 5.86
C SER A 8 14.34 19.46 5.58
N THR A 9 14.76 18.66 6.55
CA THR A 9 14.69 17.20 6.55
C THR A 9 13.22 16.78 6.57
N VAL A 10 12.57 16.72 5.40
CA VAL A 10 11.28 16.05 5.24
C VAL A 10 11.56 14.56 5.33
N GLY A 11 11.09 13.95 6.42
CA GLY A 11 11.33 12.56 6.76
C GLY A 11 10.87 11.63 5.65
N LEU A 12 11.84 11.04 4.96
CA LEU A 12 11.68 9.72 4.35
C LEU A 12 11.34 8.75 5.50
N LEU A 13 10.05 8.48 5.70
CA LEU A 13 9.64 7.21 6.30
C LEU A 13 9.87 6.12 5.25
N CYS A 14 11.14 5.90 4.90
CA CYS A 14 11.59 4.58 4.51
C CYS A 14 11.39 3.75 5.77
N PHE A 15 10.24 3.10 5.89
CA PHE A 15 10.11 2.01 6.84
C PHE A 15 11.31 1.12 6.62
N ALA A 16 12.02 0.87 7.71
CA ALA A 16 13.09 -0.10 7.72
C ALA A 16 12.54 -1.34 7.00
N LEU A 17 13.12 -1.64 5.83
CA LEU A 17 13.26 -3.01 5.41
C LEU A 17 13.79 -3.70 6.66
N VAL A 18 12.92 -4.42 7.38
CA VAL A 18 13.39 -5.42 8.31
C VAL A 18 14.20 -6.32 7.41
N ASN A 19 15.52 -6.18 7.46
CA ASN A 19 16.43 -7.16 6.92
C ASN A 19 16.09 -8.43 7.69
N ALA A 20 15.17 -9.22 7.14
CA ALA A 20 14.77 -10.52 7.64
C ALA A 20 15.89 -11.55 7.38
N ALA A 21 17.14 -11.12 7.50
CA ALA A 21 18.28 -12.00 7.54
C ALA A 21 18.43 -12.40 9.02
N ASP A 22 18.16 -13.68 9.30
CA ASP A 22 18.53 -14.45 10.50
C ASP A 22 17.46 -14.76 11.55
N VAL A 23 16.22 -14.29 11.44
CA VAL A 23 15.10 -14.84 12.25
C VAL A 23 14.31 -15.84 11.41
N PRO A 24 14.18 -17.11 11.83
CA PRO A 24 13.32 -18.07 11.16
C PRO A 24 11.90 -17.49 11.01
N PRO A 25 11.29 -17.59 9.82
CA PRO A 25 9.94 -17.10 9.60
C PRO A 25 8.99 -17.76 10.61
N PRO A 26 8.00 -17.03 11.16
CA PRO A 26 7.02 -17.64 12.04
C PRO A 26 6.28 -18.77 11.29
N PRO A 27 5.74 -19.77 12.01
CA PRO A 27 4.93 -20.80 11.39
C PRO A 27 3.80 -20.18 10.55
N PRO A 28 3.53 -20.69 9.33
CA PRO A 28 2.46 -20.15 8.53
C PRO A 28 1.10 -20.34 9.23
N GLU A 29 0.46 -19.24 9.56
CA GLU A 29 -0.87 -19.19 10.18
C GLU A 29 -1.70 -18.05 9.62
N ASN A 30 -3.03 -18.17 9.73
CA ASN A 30 -3.91 -17.07 9.38
C ASN A 30 -3.74 -15.96 10.43
N ARG A 31 -3.66 -14.70 9.99
CA ARG A 31 -3.73 -13.55 10.89
C ARG A 31 -5.06 -12.85 10.72
N THR A 32 -5.61 -12.33 11.80
CA THR A 32 -6.84 -11.55 11.78
C THR A 32 -6.59 -10.22 12.45
N PHE A 33 -6.89 -9.14 11.74
CA PHE A 33 -7.02 -7.82 12.31
C PHE A 33 -8.48 -7.58 12.67
N GLU A 34 -8.70 -7.25 13.93
CA GLU A 34 -9.96 -6.68 14.40
C GLU A 34 -9.72 -5.24 14.82
N ALA A 35 -10.64 -4.35 14.42
CA ALA A 35 -10.55 -2.96 14.78
C ALA A 35 -10.49 -2.76 16.31
N PRO A 36 -9.57 -1.91 16.80
CA PRO A 36 -9.44 -1.63 18.21
C PRO A 36 -10.71 -0.97 18.76
N ARG A 37 -11.01 -1.30 20.01
CA ARG A 37 -12.13 -0.74 20.77
C ARG A 37 -11.66 0.38 21.69
N ASP A 38 -12.46 1.42 21.81
CA ASP A 38 -12.28 2.45 22.83
C ASP A 38 -12.67 1.92 24.23
N LYS A 39 -12.55 2.79 25.24
CA LYS A 39 -12.87 2.48 26.63
C LYS A 39 -14.35 2.12 26.84
N ASP A 40 -15.23 2.59 25.95
CA ASP A 40 -16.67 2.32 25.95
C ASP A 40 -17.00 1.05 25.15
N GLY A 41 -15.98 0.35 24.63
CA GLY A 41 -16.14 -0.85 23.82
C GLY A 41 -16.57 -0.59 22.37
N ARG A 42 -16.66 0.67 21.93
CA ARG A 42 -16.98 1.05 20.55
C ARG A 42 -15.74 0.92 19.68
N ARG A 43 -15.90 0.48 18.44
CA ARG A 43 -14.77 0.38 17.51
C ARG A 43 -14.43 1.77 16.96
N LYS A 44 -13.14 2.10 16.79
CA LYS A 44 -12.71 3.37 16.18
C LYS A 44 -12.83 3.39 14.64
N ILE A 45 -12.74 2.22 14.03
CA ILE A 45 -13.07 1.92 12.64
C ILE A 45 -13.86 0.61 12.62
N LYS A 46 -14.61 0.30 11.57
CA LYS A 46 -15.25 -1.02 11.51
C LYS A 46 -14.42 -2.05 10.77
N THR A 47 -13.52 -1.61 9.89
CA THR A 47 -12.71 -2.49 9.05
C THR A 47 -12.06 -3.59 9.86
N GLY A 48 -12.25 -4.83 9.41
CA GLY A 48 -11.44 -5.98 9.78
C GLY A 48 -10.61 -6.43 8.58
N ALA A 49 -9.59 -7.25 8.83
CA ALA A 49 -8.85 -7.89 7.75
C ALA A 49 -8.43 -9.31 8.13
N GLN A 50 -8.36 -10.20 7.14
CA GLN A 50 -7.82 -11.55 7.28
C GLN A 50 -6.64 -11.71 6.34
N PHE A 51 -5.54 -12.21 6.88
CA PHE A 51 -4.32 -12.49 6.14
C PHE A 51 -4.16 -14.01 6.05
N GLY A 52 -4.16 -14.52 4.82
CA GLY A 52 -4.14 -15.95 4.58
C GLY A 52 -2.80 -16.58 4.91
N LYS A 53 -2.82 -17.81 5.42
CA LYS A 53 -1.63 -18.63 5.75
C LYS A 53 -0.58 -18.72 4.63
N THR A 54 -0.99 -18.65 3.36
CA THR A 54 -0.10 -18.72 2.20
C THR A 54 -0.54 -17.77 1.09
N GLY A 55 0.33 -17.54 0.11
CA GLY A 55 0.01 -16.86 -1.15
C GLY A 55 -0.19 -15.35 -1.01
N ALA A 56 0.31 -14.75 0.08
CA ALA A 56 0.19 -13.31 0.34
C ALA A 56 -1.25 -12.80 0.14
N ARG A 57 -2.24 -13.58 0.58
CA ARG A 57 -3.67 -13.25 0.49
C ARG A 57 -4.07 -12.30 1.61
N ILE A 58 -4.83 -11.27 1.26
CA ILE A 58 -5.42 -10.28 2.14
C ILE A 58 -6.92 -10.21 1.81
N ASP A 59 -7.78 -10.40 2.80
CA ASP A 59 -9.21 -10.11 2.69
C ASP A 59 -9.51 -8.91 3.58
N VAL A 60 -9.89 -7.78 2.98
CA VAL A 60 -10.30 -6.55 3.65
C VAL A 60 -11.80 -6.52 3.76
N CYS A 61 -12.31 -6.30 4.97
CA CYS A 61 -13.72 -6.43 5.28
C CYS A 61 -14.19 -5.13 5.90
N PRO A 62 -14.66 -4.16 5.10
CA PRO A 62 -14.90 -2.81 5.60
C PRO A 62 -15.91 -2.74 6.75
N SER A 63 -16.91 -3.61 6.74
CA SER A 63 -17.89 -3.74 7.83
C SER A 63 -17.36 -4.40 9.10
N GLY A 64 -16.16 -5.00 9.03
CA GLY A 64 -15.59 -5.85 10.09
C GLY A 64 -16.09 -7.29 10.09
N ASP A 65 -17.03 -7.65 9.23
CA ASP A 65 -17.50 -9.01 9.02
C ASP A 65 -17.05 -9.52 7.65
N CYS A 66 -16.02 -10.37 7.63
CA CYS A 66 -15.54 -10.98 6.39
C CYS A 66 -16.47 -12.07 5.84
N THR A 67 -17.33 -12.64 6.68
CA THR A 67 -18.20 -13.75 6.33
C THR A 67 -19.48 -13.26 5.65
N ASN A 68 -20.20 -12.32 6.28
CA ASN A 68 -21.49 -11.83 5.77
C ASN A 68 -21.44 -10.38 5.27
N GLY A 69 -20.38 -9.64 5.59
CA GLY A 69 -20.20 -8.27 5.12
C GLY A 69 -19.57 -8.17 3.73
N GLN A 70 -19.39 -6.92 3.29
CA GLN A 70 -18.56 -6.61 2.13
C GLN A 70 -17.13 -7.10 2.34
N MET A 71 -16.49 -7.55 1.27
CA MET A 71 -15.12 -8.05 1.28
C MET A 71 -14.41 -7.70 -0.01
N ILE A 72 -13.17 -7.25 0.10
CA ILE A 72 -12.20 -7.10 -0.99
C ILE A 72 -11.09 -8.12 -0.73
N SER A 73 -10.92 -9.09 -1.62
CA SER A 73 -9.84 -10.08 -1.55
C SER A 73 -8.77 -9.76 -2.59
N LEU A 74 -7.54 -9.64 -2.11
CA LEU A 74 -6.31 -9.48 -2.86
C LEU A 74 -5.46 -10.72 -2.64
N SER A 75 -4.91 -11.31 -3.69
CA SER A 75 -3.89 -12.36 -3.54
C SER A 75 -2.87 -12.25 -4.65
N VAL A 76 -1.59 -12.38 -4.31
CA VAL A 76 -0.53 -12.45 -5.33
C VAL A 76 -0.83 -13.63 -6.25
N SER A 77 -0.99 -13.32 -7.54
CA SER A 77 -1.28 -14.33 -8.56
C SER A 77 0.02 -14.87 -9.16
N ARG A 78 0.85 -13.96 -9.68
CA ARG A 78 2.11 -14.30 -10.34
C ARG A 78 3.05 -13.11 -10.37
N ILE A 79 4.34 -13.43 -10.47
CA ILE A 79 5.43 -12.48 -10.71
C ILE A 79 6.23 -13.05 -11.87
N GLU A 80 6.32 -12.34 -12.98
CA GLU A 80 6.86 -12.85 -14.22
C GLU A 80 7.74 -11.82 -14.91
N GLU A 81 8.83 -12.27 -15.55
CA GLU A 81 9.62 -11.42 -16.43
C GLU A 81 9.20 -11.64 -17.87
N PHE A 82 9.12 -10.54 -18.61
CA PHE A 82 8.81 -10.52 -20.03
C PHE A 82 9.84 -9.71 -20.80
N LYS A 83 10.07 -10.09 -22.05
CA LYS A 83 10.78 -9.26 -23.02
C LYS A 83 9.89 -8.12 -23.48
N LYS A 84 10.51 -7.08 -24.05
CA LYS A 84 9.81 -5.93 -24.66
C LYS A 84 8.72 -6.31 -25.67
N ASP A 85 8.90 -7.41 -26.40
CA ASP A 85 7.95 -7.92 -27.39
C ASP A 85 6.74 -8.67 -26.79
N GLY A 86 6.67 -8.79 -25.45
CA GLY A 86 5.62 -9.52 -24.75
C GLY A 86 5.89 -11.01 -24.60
N THR A 87 7.05 -11.52 -25.02
CA THR A 87 7.45 -12.91 -24.80
C THR A 87 7.80 -13.13 -23.34
N LYS A 88 7.16 -14.10 -22.69
CA LYS A 88 7.50 -14.48 -21.32
C LYS A 88 8.89 -15.09 -21.24
N VAL A 89 9.70 -14.63 -20.28
CA VAL A 89 11.04 -15.14 -19.98
C VAL A 89 10.97 -16.17 -18.86
N VAL A 90 10.41 -15.80 -17.71
CA VAL A 90 10.37 -16.64 -16.52
C VAL A 90 9.18 -16.28 -15.64
N THR A 91 8.65 -17.27 -14.91
CA THR A 91 7.70 -17.09 -13.82
C THR A 91 8.42 -17.40 -12.50
N ALA A 92 8.31 -16.51 -11.51
CA ALA A 92 8.81 -16.80 -10.17
C ALA A 92 8.03 -17.94 -9.53
N ASP A 93 8.73 -18.82 -8.85
CA ASP A 93 8.10 -19.78 -7.96
C ASP A 93 7.73 -19.08 -6.64
N THR A 94 6.46 -18.71 -6.52
CA THR A 94 5.87 -18.17 -5.28
C THR A 94 5.34 -19.28 -4.36
N THR A 95 5.50 -20.55 -4.75
CA THR A 95 4.95 -21.72 -4.05
C THR A 95 5.85 -22.27 -2.95
N ASN A 96 6.83 -21.49 -2.49
CA ASN A 96 7.60 -21.76 -1.28
C ASN A 96 6.72 -21.64 -0.01
N LYS A 97 5.63 -22.42 0.01
CA LYS A 97 4.40 -22.38 0.82
C LYS A 97 4.62 -22.69 2.31
N GLY A 98 5.88 -22.73 2.75
CA GLY A 98 6.27 -22.93 4.15
C GLY A 98 7.39 -22.01 4.63
N ALA A 99 8.07 -21.27 3.73
CA ALA A 99 9.17 -20.37 4.10
C ALA A 99 8.68 -18.93 4.32
N ASN A 100 7.53 -18.55 3.76
CA ASN A 100 7.02 -17.18 3.85
C ASN A 100 5.68 -17.20 4.59
N ALA A 101 5.56 -16.35 5.61
CA ALA A 101 4.38 -16.22 6.43
C ALA A 101 4.13 -14.74 6.77
N TRP A 102 2.89 -14.41 7.11
CA TRP A 102 2.58 -13.11 7.66
C TRP A 102 3.18 -13.00 9.07
N LEU A 103 3.94 -11.93 9.28
CA LEU A 103 4.39 -11.53 10.60
C LEU A 103 3.19 -11.24 11.52
N PRO A 104 3.36 -11.32 12.86
CA PRO A 104 2.37 -10.84 13.79
C PRO A 104 1.90 -9.42 13.43
N ILE A 105 0.63 -9.14 13.66
CA ILE A 105 0.09 -7.79 13.47
C ILE A 105 0.55 -6.95 14.66
N GLU A 106 1.21 -5.83 14.38
CA GLU A 106 1.66 -4.87 15.37
C GLU A 106 0.85 -3.59 15.26
N THR A 107 0.70 -2.86 16.37
CA THR A 107 0.14 -1.52 16.38
C THR A 107 1.27 -0.52 16.55
N THR A 108 1.29 0.51 15.71
CA THR A 108 2.29 1.58 15.74
C THR A 108 1.63 2.93 15.51
N THR A 109 2.41 4.01 15.61
CA THR A 109 1.94 5.36 15.29
C THR A 109 2.68 5.90 14.07
N ILE A 110 1.95 6.29 13.04
CA ILE A 110 2.47 6.83 11.78
C ILE A 110 1.80 8.18 11.55
N ASN A 111 2.60 9.25 11.40
CA ASN A 111 2.09 10.62 11.25
C ASN A 111 1.12 11.03 12.37
N GLY A 112 1.35 10.56 13.60
CA GLY A 112 0.47 10.81 14.75
C GLY A 112 -0.82 9.99 14.78
N VAL A 113 -1.03 9.09 13.81
CA VAL A 113 -2.22 8.23 13.71
C VAL A 113 -1.84 6.79 14.10
N SER A 114 -2.64 6.18 14.97
CA SER A 114 -2.51 4.76 15.29
C SER A 114 -2.82 3.91 14.06
N ALA A 115 -1.96 2.93 13.77
CA ALA A 115 -2.05 2.08 12.60
C ALA A 115 -1.67 0.64 12.95
N ALA A 116 -2.41 -0.30 12.38
CA ALA A 116 -2.05 -1.71 12.40
C ALA A 116 -1.17 -2.05 11.20
N VAL A 117 -0.06 -2.75 11.45
CA VAL A 117 0.92 -3.12 10.43
C VAL A 117 1.23 -4.61 10.49
N THR A 118 1.39 -5.22 9.32
CA THR A 118 1.93 -6.58 9.17
C THR A 118 2.60 -6.70 7.81
N SER A 119 3.44 -7.71 7.62
CA SER A 119 4.13 -7.95 6.36
C SER A 119 4.23 -9.44 6.05
N PHE A 120 4.18 -9.75 4.76
CA PHE A 120 4.52 -11.04 4.18
C PHE A 120 5.80 -10.87 3.38
N ALA A 121 6.91 -11.40 3.88
CA ALA A 121 8.20 -11.24 3.23
C ALA A 121 8.91 -12.59 3.07
N GLY A 122 9.80 -12.65 2.10
CA GLY A 122 10.75 -13.74 1.96
C GLY A 122 11.32 -13.88 0.56
N ASP A 123 11.96 -15.02 0.36
CA ASP A 123 12.74 -15.30 -0.83
C ASP A 123 11.85 -15.99 -1.88
N ILE A 124 11.90 -15.48 -3.11
CA ILE A 124 11.24 -16.09 -4.26
C ILE A 124 12.29 -16.60 -5.25
N VAL A 125 12.07 -17.79 -5.79
CA VAL A 125 13.01 -18.44 -6.69
C VAL A 125 12.68 -18.07 -8.13
N VAL A 126 13.69 -17.60 -8.87
CA VAL A 126 13.60 -17.19 -10.28
C VAL A 126 14.76 -17.86 -11.01
N ASN A 127 14.46 -18.90 -11.79
CA ASN A 127 15.45 -19.67 -12.56
C ASN A 127 16.70 -20.08 -11.73
N SER A 128 16.47 -20.72 -10.58
CA SER A 128 17.52 -21.15 -9.63
C SER A 128 18.31 -20.02 -8.95
N LYS A 129 17.93 -18.76 -9.14
CA LYS A 129 18.42 -17.59 -8.39
C LYS A 129 17.33 -17.09 -7.45
N THR A 130 17.68 -16.19 -6.54
CA THR A 130 16.76 -15.68 -5.52
C THR A 130 16.54 -14.19 -5.69
N ALA A 131 15.27 -13.77 -5.68
CA ALA A 131 14.86 -12.38 -5.48
C ALA A 131 14.21 -12.22 -4.10
N LYS A 132 14.21 -11.01 -3.56
CA LYS A 132 13.55 -10.70 -2.30
C LYS A 132 12.18 -10.09 -2.57
N PHE A 133 11.15 -10.61 -1.92
CA PHE A 133 9.79 -10.12 -1.98
C PHE A 133 9.31 -9.66 -0.61
N ASN A 134 8.63 -8.52 -0.55
CA ASN A 134 7.94 -8.05 0.63
C ASN A 134 6.61 -7.40 0.24
N LEU A 135 5.54 -7.83 0.91
CA LEU A 135 4.22 -7.21 0.90
C LEU A 135 3.91 -6.71 2.32
N SER A 136 4.02 -5.42 2.54
CA SER A 136 3.63 -4.77 3.80
C SER A 136 2.21 -4.26 3.72
N THR A 137 1.51 -4.21 4.84
CA THR A 137 0.15 -3.63 4.91
C THR A 137 0.03 -2.70 6.10
N ILE A 138 -0.77 -1.65 5.92
CA ILE A 138 -1.06 -0.64 6.94
C ILE A 138 -2.56 -0.34 6.92
N ILE A 139 -3.21 -0.40 8.08
CA ILE A 139 -4.59 0.04 8.28
C ILE A 139 -4.59 1.17 9.30
N PHE A 140 -4.98 2.38 8.88
CA PHE A 140 -5.03 3.55 9.77
C PHE A 140 -6.36 3.64 10.52
N GLU A 141 -6.32 3.99 11.81
CA GLU A 141 -7.53 4.25 12.61
C GLU A 141 -8.24 5.57 12.26
N SER A 142 -7.52 6.53 11.67
CA SER A 142 -8.09 7.77 11.15
C SER A 142 -7.51 8.10 9.78
N THR A 143 -8.18 8.97 9.02
CA THR A 143 -7.64 9.41 7.72
C THR A 143 -6.25 9.98 7.91
N SER A 144 -5.31 9.46 7.12
CA SER A 144 -3.91 9.86 7.14
C SER A 144 -3.42 10.00 5.71
N TRP A 145 -2.11 10.13 5.55
CA TRP A 145 -1.45 10.22 4.27
C TRP A 145 -0.22 9.34 4.27
N ALA A 146 0.17 8.87 3.09
CA ALA A 146 1.38 8.09 2.91
C ALA A 146 2.05 8.40 1.57
N MET A 147 3.37 8.26 1.55
CA MET A 147 4.16 8.53 0.36
C MET A 147 4.36 7.29 -0.49
N ASN A 148 4.23 7.43 -1.80
CA ASN A 148 4.77 6.51 -2.81
C ASN A 148 5.84 7.28 -3.59
N GLY A 149 7.10 7.17 -3.16
CA GLY A 149 8.15 8.06 -3.64
C GLY A 149 7.85 9.51 -3.27
N GLN A 150 7.76 10.40 -4.27
CA GLN A 150 7.37 11.80 -4.05
C GLN A 150 5.85 12.03 -4.12
N GLN A 151 5.05 11.01 -4.42
CA GLN A 151 3.60 11.14 -4.51
C GLN A 151 2.94 10.98 -3.15
N ASN A 152 2.14 11.96 -2.74
CA ASN A 152 1.35 11.87 -1.52
C ASN A 152 -0.03 11.27 -1.81
N LEU A 153 -0.39 10.20 -1.08
CA LEU A 153 -1.66 9.50 -1.20
C LEU A 153 -2.43 9.64 0.11
N THR A 154 -3.64 10.20 0.03
CA THR A 154 -4.57 10.19 1.17
C THR A 154 -5.06 8.78 1.40
N VAL A 155 -4.98 8.30 2.64
CA VAL A 155 -5.45 6.98 3.05
C VAL A 155 -6.62 7.19 4.01
N PRO A 156 -7.87 6.91 3.59
CA PRO A 156 -9.03 7.04 4.47
C PRO A 156 -8.94 6.13 5.69
N ALA A 157 -9.60 6.53 6.78
CA ALA A 157 -9.73 5.69 7.97
C ALA A 157 -10.28 4.30 7.60
N GLY A 158 -9.62 3.24 8.07
CA GLY A 158 -10.02 1.86 7.79
C GLY A 158 -9.76 1.39 6.35
N ALA A 159 -9.19 2.20 5.47
CA ALA A 159 -8.63 1.70 4.22
C ALA A 159 -7.34 0.93 4.49
N LEU A 160 -7.08 -0.11 3.70
CA LEU A 160 -5.83 -0.86 3.76
C LEU A 160 -4.91 -0.36 2.65
N LYS A 161 -3.76 0.14 3.06
CA LYS A 161 -2.63 0.37 2.20
C LYS A 161 -1.80 -0.90 2.12
N PHE A 162 -1.34 -1.29 0.93
CA PHE A 162 -0.41 -2.40 0.80
C PHE A 162 0.77 -1.99 -0.07
N SER A 163 1.98 -2.25 0.42
CA SER A 163 3.23 -1.83 -0.21
C SER A 163 3.97 -3.07 -0.70
N VAL A 164 4.28 -3.09 -1.99
CA VAL A 164 5.03 -4.15 -2.66
C VAL A 164 6.47 -3.69 -2.84
N SER A 165 7.41 -4.51 -2.39
CA SER A 165 8.84 -4.33 -2.64
C SER A 165 9.41 -5.61 -3.25
N ILE A 166 10.08 -5.46 -4.38
CA ILE A 166 10.83 -6.55 -5.04
C ILE A 166 12.24 -6.04 -5.28
N SER A 167 13.24 -6.79 -4.81
CA SER A 167 14.64 -6.44 -5.00
C SER A 167 15.46 -7.65 -5.41
N SER A 168 16.66 -7.38 -5.95
CA SER A 168 17.56 -8.42 -6.45
C SER A 168 16.92 -9.34 -7.49
N TRP A 169 16.03 -8.81 -8.34
CA TRP A 169 15.43 -9.61 -9.41
C TRP A 169 16.50 -10.00 -10.44
N PRO A 170 16.71 -11.30 -10.70
CA PRO A 170 17.78 -11.75 -11.58
C PRO A 170 17.32 -11.74 -13.05
N PHE A 171 17.18 -10.54 -13.61
CA PHE A 171 16.82 -10.36 -15.02
C PHE A 171 17.71 -11.19 -15.94
N ALA A 172 17.15 -11.67 -17.06
CA ALA A 172 17.92 -12.40 -18.05
C ALA A 172 19.11 -11.60 -18.60
N GLU A 173 20.14 -12.27 -19.13
CA GLU A 173 21.27 -11.57 -19.74
C GLU A 173 20.81 -10.77 -20.97
N GLY A 174 21.30 -9.54 -21.14
CA GLY A 174 20.88 -8.64 -22.23
C GLY A 174 19.47 -8.04 -22.08
N ALA A 175 18.84 -8.17 -20.91
CA ALA A 175 17.48 -7.76 -20.61
C ALA A 175 17.24 -6.24 -20.41
N ALA A 176 17.98 -5.37 -21.08
CA ALA A 176 17.88 -3.92 -20.87
C ALA A 176 16.45 -3.36 -21.04
N ASP A 177 15.65 -3.99 -21.93
CA ASP A 177 14.27 -3.61 -22.22
C ASP A 177 13.23 -4.61 -21.68
N ASN A 178 13.65 -5.58 -20.85
CA ASN A 178 12.69 -6.47 -20.21
C ASN A 178 11.89 -5.72 -19.14
N TYR A 179 10.78 -6.30 -18.73
CA TYR A 179 9.94 -5.76 -17.68
C TYR A 179 9.41 -6.86 -16.79
N LEU A 180 9.10 -6.49 -15.55
CA LEU A 180 8.49 -7.36 -14.55
C LEU A 180 6.98 -7.14 -14.55
N GLN A 181 6.19 -8.20 -14.71
CA GLN A 181 4.77 -8.21 -14.41
C GLN A 181 4.54 -8.69 -12.99
N PHE A 182 3.83 -7.90 -12.20
CA PHE A 182 3.27 -8.30 -10.92
C PHE A 182 1.75 -8.31 -11.05
N ALA A 183 1.13 -9.46 -10.80
CA ALA A 183 -0.32 -9.61 -10.91
C ALA A 183 -0.92 -9.99 -9.56
N VAL A 184 -1.99 -9.31 -9.18
CA VAL A 184 -2.85 -9.70 -8.04
C VAL A 184 -4.21 -10.11 -8.56
N LYS A 185 -4.77 -11.19 -8.01
CA LYS A 185 -6.18 -11.52 -8.20
C LYS A 185 -7.01 -10.56 -7.37
N LEU A 186 -8.04 -10.01 -7.99
CA LEU A 186 -9.03 -9.16 -7.35
C LEU A 186 -10.35 -9.92 -7.27
N LYS A 187 -10.95 -9.95 -6.08
CA LYS A 187 -12.33 -10.38 -5.90
C LYS A 187 -13.02 -9.43 -4.94
N ALA A 188 -14.25 -9.05 -5.26
CA ALA A 188 -15.09 -8.28 -4.35
C ALA A 188 -16.40 -9.02 -4.12
N LYS A 189 -16.94 -8.90 -2.92
CA LYS A 189 -18.18 -9.56 -2.48
C LYS A 189 -19.08 -8.53 -1.82
N SER A 190 -20.36 -8.54 -2.18
CA SER A 190 -21.40 -7.71 -1.56
C SER A 190 -21.77 -8.19 -0.15
N LYS A 191 -22.46 -7.34 0.60
CA LYS A 191 -23.09 -7.70 1.88
C LYS A 191 -24.20 -8.73 1.65
N ASN A 192 -24.26 -9.76 2.50
CA ASN A 192 -25.26 -10.83 2.48
C ASN A 192 -25.33 -11.65 1.18
N ASN A 193 -24.36 -11.50 0.28
CA ASN A 193 -24.28 -12.28 -0.95
C ASN A 193 -22.91 -12.98 -0.99
N SER A 194 -22.89 -14.28 -1.25
CA SER A 194 -21.65 -15.05 -1.38
C SER A 194 -21.04 -14.95 -2.78
N THR A 195 -21.79 -14.42 -3.75
CA THR A 195 -21.37 -14.28 -5.14
C THR A 195 -20.41 -13.10 -5.28
N ALA A 196 -19.36 -13.28 -6.08
CA ALA A 196 -18.49 -12.18 -6.46
C ALA A 196 -19.29 -11.10 -7.20
N LEU A 197 -18.95 -9.84 -6.94
CA LEU A 197 -19.42 -8.73 -7.75
C LEU A 197 -18.90 -8.89 -9.19
N GLY A 198 -19.51 -8.14 -10.11
CA GLY A 198 -19.09 -8.10 -11.51
C GLY A 198 -17.59 -7.74 -11.68
N PRO A 199 -17.05 -7.88 -12.90
CA PRO A 199 -15.64 -7.61 -13.13
C PRO A 199 -15.31 -6.15 -12.77
N PRO A 200 -14.19 -5.88 -12.09
CA PRO A 200 -13.78 -4.54 -11.76
C PRO A 200 -13.54 -3.69 -13.00
N GLU A 201 -13.82 -2.39 -12.88
CA GLU A 201 -13.60 -1.40 -13.92
C GLU A 201 -12.42 -0.50 -13.57
N ARG A 202 -11.51 -0.26 -14.51
CA ARG A 202 -10.38 0.66 -14.31
C ARG A 202 -10.67 2.03 -14.92
N ARG A 203 -10.63 3.05 -14.08
CA ARG A 203 -10.53 4.46 -14.51
C ARG A 203 -9.06 4.86 -14.47
N LYS A 204 -8.51 5.22 -15.63
CA LYS A 204 -7.11 5.64 -15.73
C LYS A 204 -6.90 6.98 -15.02
N GLY A 205 -5.77 7.10 -14.34
CA GLY A 205 -5.30 8.35 -13.79
C GLY A 205 -5.04 9.40 -14.87
N ASN A 206 -4.97 10.65 -14.45
CA ASN A 206 -4.65 11.78 -15.32
C ASN A 206 -3.65 12.72 -14.61
N ALA A 207 -3.29 13.82 -15.25
CA ALA A 207 -2.30 14.75 -14.71
C ALA A 207 -2.67 15.35 -13.34
N THR A 208 -3.97 15.48 -13.03
CA THR A 208 -4.44 16.03 -11.73
C THR A 208 -4.64 14.93 -10.68
N HIS A 209 -4.81 13.68 -11.11
CA HIS A 209 -4.99 12.50 -10.27
C HIS A 209 -4.09 11.38 -10.80
N PRO A 210 -2.78 11.37 -10.45
CA PRO A 210 -1.79 10.43 -11.00
C PRO A 210 -1.91 9.04 -10.35
N ARG A 211 -3.13 8.51 -10.30
CA ARG A 211 -3.48 7.18 -9.82
C ARG A 211 -4.63 6.63 -10.64
N ASP A 212 -4.55 5.35 -10.97
CA ASP A 212 -5.68 4.61 -11.49
C ASP A 212 -6.63 4.27 -10.33
N THR A 213 -7.93 4.34 -10.58
CA THR A 213 -8.94 3.83 -9.65
C THR A 213 -9.58 2.61 -10.26
N VAL A 214 -9.50 1.49 -9.55
CA VAL A 214 -10.19 0.24 -9.88
C VAL A 214 -11.46 0.19 -9.05
N ASP A 215 -12.60 0.37 -9.71
CA ASP A 215 -13.94 0.25 -9.13
C ASP A 215 -14.32 -1.22 -9.07
N MET A 216 -14.56 -1.73 -7.86
CA MET A 216 -14.95 -3.12 -7.61
C MET A 216 -16.45 -3.26 -7.32
N GLY A 217 -17.22 -2.17 -7.46
CA GLY A 217 -18.65 -2.12 -7.17
C GLY A 217 -18.98 -1.85 -5.71
N GLU A 218 -20.21 -1.40 -5.47
CA GLU A 218 -20.74 -1.03 -4.14
C GLU A 218 -19.83 -0.11 -3.31
N GLY A 219 -19.14 0.80 -3.99
CA GLY A 219 -18.25 1.76 -3.36
C GLY A 219 -16.89 1.21 -2.94
N MET A 220 -16.59 -0.08 -3.18
CA MET A 220 -15.27 -0.67 -2.98
C MET A 220 -14.34 -0.30 -4.13
N TYR A 221 -13.09 0.05 -3.80
CA TYR A 221 -12.12 0.50 -4.79
C TYR A 221 -10.68 0.13 -4.44
N MET A 222 -9.82 0.16 -5.45
CA MET A 222 -8.36 0.20 -5.30
C MET A 222 -7.82 1.43 -6.03
N ASP A 223 -7.18 2.32 -5.30
CA ASP A 223 -6.40 3.43 -5.85
C ASP A 223 -4.94 2.97 -6.00
N ALA A 224 -4.47 2.94 -7.24
CA ALA A 224 -3.17 2.43 -7.66
C ALA A 224 -2.35 3.56 -8.31
N PRO A 225 -1.27 4.05 -7.68
CA PRO A 225 -0.44 5.12 -8.26
C PRO A 225 0.06 4.80 -9.68
N THR A 226 0.18 5.79 -10.56
CA THR A 226 0.72 5.55 -11.92
C THR A 226 2.24 5.45 -11.97
N ASN A 227 2.90 5.78 -10.86
CA ASN A 227 4.35 5.72 -10.72
C ASN A 227 4.74 4.72 -9.63
N ALA A 228 5.91 4.12 -9.78
CA ALA A 228 6.58 3.35 -8.74
C ALA A 228 7.96 3.94 -8.48
N VAL A 229 8.49 3.71 -7.29
CA VAL A 229 9.89 4.03 -7.00
C VAL A 229 10.74 2.89 -7.53
N ILE A 230 11.46 3.13 -8.62
CA ILE A 230 12.34 2.16 -9.26
C ILE A 230 13.77 2.67 -9.11
N ASP A 231 14.62 1.89 -8.44
CA ASP A 231 16.01 2.29 -8.13
C ASP A 231 16.11 3.68 -7.48
N GLY A 232 15.16 3.98 -6.58
CA GLY A 232 15.09 5.26 -5.86
C GLY A 232 14.50 6.42 -6.67
N THR A 233 14.07 6.18 -7.92
CA THR A 233 13.51 7.21 -8.81
C THR A 233 12.05 6.95 -9.10
N ASP A 234 11.22 8.00 -9.03
CA ASP A 234 9.82 7.93 -9.46
C ASP A 234 9.72 7.68 -10.97
N THR A 235 9.24 6.49 -11.32
CA THR A 235 9.18 6.00 -12.69
C THR A 235 7.74 5.67 -13.05
N SER A 236 7.26 6.17 -14.20
CA SER A 236 5.94 5.81 -14.71
C SER A 236 5.88 4.33 -15.01
N ILE A 237 4.82 3.68 -14.54
CA ILE A 237 4.53 2.27 -14.83
C ILE A 237 3.25 2.18 -15.63
N SER A 238 3.03 1.02 -16.25
CA SER A 238 1.74 0.70 -16.86
C SER A 238 1.05 -0.39 -16.05
N ALA A 239 -0.28 -0.41 -16.14
CA ALA A 239 -1.09 -1.47 -15.57
C ALA A 239 -2.19 -1.86 -16.55
N GLU A 240 -2.83 -3.00 -16.33
CA GLU A 240 -3.99 -3.50 -17.07
C GLU A 240 -4.86 -4.39 -16.19
N ILE A 241 -6.14 -4.54 -16.56
CA ILE A 241 -7.02 -5.55 -16.00
C ILE A 241 -7.06 -6.71 -16.98
N ASN A 242 -6.63 -7.88 -16.54
CA ASN A 242 -6.73 -9.11 -17.31
C ASN A 242 -7.82 -9.98 -16.70
N SER A 243 -8.84 -10.28 -17.49
CA SER A 243 -9.93 -11.16 -17.09
C SER A 243 -9.83 -12.45 -17.88
N HIS A 244 -9.55 -13.55 -17.18
CA HIS A 244 -9.51 -14.88 -17.77
C HIS A 244 -10.46 -15.79 -16.98
N HIS A 245 -11.54 -16.23 -17.64
CA HIS A 245 -12.65 -16.92 -16.98
C HIS A 245 -13.20 -16.09 -15.80
N ASP A 246 -13.38 -16.71 -14.63
CA ASP A 246 -13.87 -16.09 -13.39
C ASP A 246 -12.75 -15.50 -12.52
N VAL A 247 -11.55 -15.32 -13.08
CA VAL A 247 -10.42 -14.70 -12.40
C VAL A 247 -10.14 -13.36 -13.05
N VAL A 248 -10.22 -12.30 -12.25
CA VAL A 248 -9.81 -10.96 -12.64
C VAL A 248 -8.52 -10.61 -11.94
N GLU A 249 -7.56 -10.13 -12.72
CA GLU A 249 -6.25 -9.74 -12.25
C GLU A 249 -5.97 -8.30 -12.59
N TYR A 250 -5.38 -7.58 -11.64
CA TYR A 250 -4.76 -6.31 -11.91
C TYR A 250 -3.26 -6.53 -12.05
N VAL A 251 -2.72 -6.18 -13.21
CA VAL A 251 -1.35 -6.50 -13.63
C VAL A 251 -0.57 -5.22 -13.82
N TRP A 252 0.43 -4.99 -12.97
CA TRP A 252 1.40 -3.91 -13.13
C TRP A 252 2.59 -4.38 -13.94
N LYS A 253 3.14 -3.49 -14.79
CA LYS A 253 4.37 -3.70 -15.57
C LYS A 253 5.42 -2.69 -15.11
N PHE A 254 6.45 -3.19 -14.46
CA PHE A 254 7.61 -2.40 -14.00
C PHE A 254 8.76 -2.57 -14.99
N PRO A 255 9.37 -1.48 -15.48
CA PRO A 255 10.63 -1.54 -16.22
C PRO A 255 11.72 -2.35 -15.49
N GLN A 256 12.73 -2.78 -16.23
CA GLN A 256 13.93 -3.38 -15.64
C GLN A 256 14.55 -2.46 -14.57
N PHE A 257 15.07 -3.07 -13.51
CA PHE A 257 15.67 -2.37 -12.38
C PHE A 257 16.91 -3.12 -11.85
N LYS A 258 17.79 -2.40 -11.17
CA LYS A 258 19.05 -2.93 -10.63
C LYS A 258 18.97 -3.26 -9.15
N THR A 259 18.35 -2.39 -8.37
CA THR A 259 18.24 -2.50 -6.91
C THR A 259 16.87 -3.04 -6.52
N GLY A 260 15.79 -2.40 -6.98
CA GLY A 260 14.44 -2.83 -6.62
C GLY A 260 13.35 -1.85 -7.02
N ILE A 261 12.13 -2.28 -6.74
CA ILE A 261 10.91 -1.48 -6.84
C ILE A 261 10.30 -1.30 -5.45
N TYR A 262 9.63 -0.18 -5.25
CA TYR A 262 8.65 0.04 -4.19
C TYR A 262 7.39 0.63 -4.81
N TYR A 263 6.25 0.08 -4.46
CA TYR A 263 4.96 0.46 -5.03
C TYR A 263 3.82 0.26 -4.05
N ASP A 264 2.87 1.19 -4.01
CA ASP A 264 2.11 1.38 -2.77
C ASP A 264 0.62 1.75 -2.92
N PRO A 265 -0.23 0.83 -3.44
CA PRO A 265 -1.67 1.05 -3.59
C PRO A 265 -2.45 1.12 -2.27
N VAL A 266 -3.70 1.58 -2.39
CA VAL A 266 -4.70 1.62 -1.31
C VAL A 266 -5.96 0.92 -1.78
N VAL A 267 -6.50 0.02 -0.97
CA VAL A 267 -7.85 -0.51 -1.10
C VAL A 267 -8.74 -0.01 0.01
N GLY A 268 -9.97 0.29 -0.33
CA GLY A 268 -10.92 0.80 0.63
C GLY A 268 -12.35 0.72 0.13
N THR A 269 -13.22 1.36 0.88
CA THR A 269 -14.62 1.56 0.49
C THR A 269 -15.02 3.00 0.77
N THR A 270 -16.00 3.47 0.02
CA THR A 270 -16.74 4.71 0.30
C THR A 270 -17.95 4.47 1.20
N ASP A 271 -18.25 3.21 1.54
CA ASP A 271 -19.30 2.88 2.49
C ASP A 271 -18.97 3.51 3.87
N ALA A 272 -19.86 4.39 4.32
CA ALA A 272 -19.80 5.02 5.64
C ALA A 272 -19.73 3.99 6.79
N SER A 273 -20.16 2.75 6.54
CA SER A 273 -20.04 1.66 7.50
C SER A 273 -18.59 1.32 7.86
N ALA A 274 -17.59 1.63 7.04
CA ALA A 274 -16.18 1.37 7.32
C ALA A 274 -15.56 2.32 8.35
N SER A 275 -16.05 3.56 8.40
CA SER A 275 -15.65 4.58 9.37
C SER A 275 -16.47 4.49 10.66
N VAL A 276 -15.86 4.75 11.82
CA VAL A 276 -16.61 5.12 13.04
C VAL A 276 -16.21 6.53 13.45
N THR A 277 -17.01 7.50 13.05
CA THR A 277 -17.01 8.84 13.62
C THR A 277 -17.79 8.82 14.93
N THR A 278 -17.10 8.90 16.07
CA THR A 278 -17.67 9.50 17.27
C THR A 278 -16.87 10.74 17.59
N ASP A 279 -17.30 11.87 17.03
CA ASP A 279 -17.21 13.17 17.67
C ASP A 279 -18.46 13.97 17.27
N SER A 280 -19.56 13.71 17.99
CA SER A 280 -20.54 14.76 18.24
C SER A 280 -19.99 15.66 19.34
N SER A 281 -19.10 16.58 19.01
CA SER A 281 -18.94 17.80 19.80
C SER A 281 -18.50 18.98 18.91
N SER A 282 -19.41 19.94 18.82
CA SER A 282 -19.24 21.39 18.61
C SER A 282 -18.04 21.89 17.80
N GLY A 283 -18.36 22.58 16.69
CA GLY A 283 -17.40 23.19 15.79
C GLY A 283 -16.28 23.98 16.47
N VAL A 284 -15.05 23.64 16.10
CA VAL A 284 -13.91 24.54 16.19
C VAL A 284 -13.54 24.88 14.75
N SER A 285 -13.92 26.10 14.34
CA SER A 285 -13.39 26.70 13.13
C SER A 285 -11.87 26.82 13.27
N VAL A 286 -11.13 26.05 12.48
CA VAL A 286 -9.70 26.30 12.28
C VAL A 286 -9.60 27.57 11.44
N ALA A 287 -9.51 28.71 12.11
CA ALA A 287 -9.10 29.95 11.46
C ALA A 287 -7.65 29.74 10.97
N MET A 288 -7.46 29.77 9.65
CA MET A 288 -6.14 29.94 9.06
C MET A 288 -5.59 31.29 9.57
N VAL A 289 -4.65 31.24 10.50
CA VAL A 289 -3.82 32.41 10.81
C VAL A 289 -2.83 32.55 9.66
N ALA A 290 -3.23 33.33 8.65
CA ALA A 290 -2.28 33.88 7.69
C ALA A 290 -1.34 34.81 8.46
N SER A 291 -0.10 34.36 8.73
CA SER A 291 0.96 35.25 9.17
C SER A 291 1.40 36.13 8.00
N SER A 292 0.74 37.27 7.86
CA SER A 292 1.20 38.39 7.06
C SER A 292 2.39 39.03 7.81
N LEU A 293 3.60 38.83 7.31
CA LEU A 293 4.79 39.51 7.80
C LEU A 293 4.68 40.99 7.41
N ILE A 294 4.23 41.84 8.34
CA ILE A 294 4.28 43.29 8.19
C ILE A 294 5.69 43.75 8.58
N ALA A 295 6.37 44.39 7.64
CA ALA A 295 7.60 45.13 7.85
C ALA A 295 7.37 46.28 8.85
N GLY A 296 8.23 46.38 9.86
CA GLY A 296 8.19 47.45 10.86
C GLY A 296 9.59 47.69 11.42
N LEU A 297 10.20 48.76 10.94
CA LEU A 297 11.52 49.30 11.26
C LEU A 297 11.62 49.87 12.70
N ALA A 298 12.87 50.13 13.13
CA ALA A 298 13.35 50.94 14.27
C ALA A 298 13.70 50.15 15.56
N ALA A 299 14.96 49.93 15.94
CA ALA A 299 16.06 50.85 16.33
C ALA A 299 16.07 51.23 17.82
N LEU A 300 17.22 50.96 18.47
CA LEU A 300 17.90 51.56 19.64
C LEU A 300 18.47 50.43 20.54
N SER A 301 19.78 50.15 20.54
CA SER A 301 20.91 50.88 21.16
C SER A 301 21.16 50.55 22.65
N PHE A 302 22.46 50.52 22.98
CA PHE A 302 23.17 50.30 24.27
C PHE A 302 23.51 48.83 24.61
N ALA A 303 24.74 48.35 24.38
CA ALA A 303 26.05 48.66 25.00
C ALA A 303 26.21 48.07 26.41
N PHE A 304 27.18 47.16 26.60
CA PHE A 304 28.42 47.39 27.36
C PHE A 304 29.27 46.10 27.46
N PHE A 305 30.55 46.25 27.09
CA PHE A 305 31.76 45.42 27.22
C PHE A 305 31.72 43.91 26.97
#